data_AF-A0A8I2G642-F1
#
_entry.id   AF-A0A8I2G642-F1
#
_cell.length_a   1.000
_cell.length_b   1.000
_cell.length_c   1.000
_cell.angle_alpha   90.00
_cell.angle_beta   90.00
_cell.angle_gamma   90.00
#
_symmetry.space_group_name_H-M   'P 1'
#
loop_
_entity.id
_entity.type
_entity.pdbx_description
1 polymer ?
#
loop_
_entity_poly.entity_id
_entity_poly.type
_entity_poly.pdbx_seq_one_letter_code
_entity_poly.pdbx_strand_id
1 'polypeptide(L)' 'TVIMNYDKEYIASLIKPGQVHRSIYTDPLLFDLEMEKIFKVAWNYVGHESQVPAQGDFIT' A
#
# COMPACT_ATOMS: atom_id res chain seq x y z
N THR A 1 12.02 -19.46 -14.43
CA THR A 1 11.23 -18.44 -13.70
C THR A 1 12.01 -18.07 -12.47
N VAL A 2 12.65 -16.89 -12.45
CA VAL A 2 13.32 -16.39 -11.24
C VAL A 2 12.21 -15.91 -10.31
N ILE A 3 12.05 -16.59 -9.18
CA ILE A 3 11.15 -16.13 -8.12
C ILE A 3 11.87 -14.92 -7.50
N MET A 4 11.45 -13.71 -7.84
CA MET A 4 11.96 -12.49 -7.19
C MET A 4 11.52 -12.55 -5.72
N ASN A 5 12.50 -12.72 -4.82
CA ASN A 5 12.25 -12.81 -3.39
C ASN A 5 12.29 -11.41 -2.77
N TYR A 6 11.14 -10.91 -2.29
CA TYR A 6 11.05 -9.64 -1.55
C TYR A 6 11.23 -9.91 -0.05
N ASP A 7 12.42 -10.39 0.33
CA ASP A 7 12.79 -10.48 1.75
C ASP A 7 12.96 -9.09 2.37
N LYS A 8 13.08 -9.07 3.70
CA LYS A 8 13.13 -7.81 4.45
C LYS A 8 14.40 -7.02 4.13
N GLU A 9 15.52 -7.71 3.93
CA GLU A 9 16.80 -7.09 3.57
C GLU A 9 16.71 -6.38 2.21
N TYR A 10 16.11 -7.03 1.21
CA TYR A 10 15.89 -6.45 -0.10
C TYR A 10 15.00 -5.21 -0.01
N ILE A 11 13.84 -5.30 0.67
CA ILE A 11 12.91 -4.17 0.82
C ILE A 11 13.61 -2.99 1.52
N ALA A 12 14.38 -3.25 2.58
CA ALA A 12 15.14 -2.21 3.28
C ALA A 12 16.20 -1.55 2.38
N SER A 13 16.80 -2.32 1.46
CA SER A 13 17.82 -1.80 0.53
C SER A 13 17.27 -0.82 -0.51
N LEU A 14 15.94 -0.80 -0.72
CA LEU A 14 15.28 0.12 -1.65
C LEU A 14 15.25 1.57 -1.14
N ILE A 15 15.61 1.81 0.13
CA ILE A 15 15.56 3.11 0.78
C ILE A 15 16.98 3.51 1.21
N LYS A 16 17.37 4.74 0.85
CA LYS A 16 18.62 5.38 1.30
C LYS A 16 18.32 6.79 1.81
N PRO A 17 19.20 7.41 2.61
CA PRO A 17 19.00 8.79 3.05
C PRO A 17 18.80 9.73 1.85
N GLY A 18 17.62 10.36 1.78
CA GLY A 18 17.25 11.27 0.69
C GLY A 18 17.01 10.62 -0.68
N GLN A 19 17.00 9.29 -0.80
CA GLN A 19 16.79 8.60 -2.07
C GLN A 19 15.91 7.35 -1.90
N VAL A 20 15.02 7.14 -2.85
CA VAL A 20 14.15 5.95 -2.92
C VAL A 20 14.30 5.29 -4.27
N HIS A 21 14.40 3.96 -4.29
CA HIS A 21 14.49 3.22 -5.54
C HIS A 21 13.16 3.28 -6.29
N ARG A 22 13.20 3.54 -7.60
CA ARG A 22 12.00 3.77 -8.42
C ARG A 22 11.00 2.61 -8.43
N SER A 23 11.47 1.39 -8.18
CA SER A 23 10.62 0.19 -8.18
C SER A 23 9.51 0.26 -7.13
N ILE A 24 9.69 1.03 -6.05
CA ILE A 24 8.66 1.29 -5.04
C ILE A 24 7.35 1.80 -5.66
N TYR A 25 7.44 2.52 -6.78
CA TYR A 25 6.27 3.10 -7.45
C TYR A 25 5.80 2.34 -8.69
N THR A 26 6.60 1.40 -9.21
CA THR A 26 6.35 0.80 -10.54
C THR A 26 6.27 -0.72 -10.54
N ASP A 27 6.74 -1.37 -9.48
CA ASP A 27 6.80 -2.83 -9.43
C ASP A 27 5.45 -3.41 -8.95
N PRO A 28 4.75 -4.18 -9.80
CA PRO A 28 3.44 -4.73 -9.44
C PRO A 28 3.51 -5.73 -8.28
N LEU A 29 4.60 -6.50 -8.14
CA LEU A 29 4.71 -7.48 -7.04
C LEU A 29 4.93 -6.78 -5.70
N LEU A 30 5.61 -5.64 -5.70
CA LEU A 30 5.77 -4.82 -4.50
C LEU A 30 4.46 -4.14 -4.10
N PHE A 31 3.64 -3.74 -5.08
CA PHE A 31 2.29 -3.25 -4.84
C PHE A 31 1.38 -4.33 -4.24
N ASP A 32 1.40 -5.56 -4.76
CA ASP A 32 0.64 -6.68 -4.20
C ASP A 32 1.02 -6.94 -2.73
N LEU A 33 2.32 -6.83 -2.42
CA LEU A 33 2.84 -6.94 -1.06
C LEU A 33 2.35 -5.80 -0.15
N GLU A 34 2.29 -4.58 -0.68
CA GLU A 34 1.76 -3.40 0.00
C GLU A 34 0.28 -3.57 0.34
N MET A 35 -0.52 -4.10 -0.60
CA MET A 35 -1.92 -4.44 -0.38
C MET A 35 -2.08 -5.45 0.76
N GLU A 36 -1.27 -6.50 0.77
CA GLU A 36 -1.34 -7.55 1.79
C GLU A 36 -0.94 -7.05 3.19
N LYS A 37 0.16 -6.28 3.28
CA LYS A 37 0.84 -6.00 4.56
C LYS A 37 0.59 -4.61 5.12
N ILE A 38 0.15 -3.65 4.31
CA ILE A 38 -0.09 -2.27 4.73
C ILE A 38 -1.58 -1.99 4.66
N PHE A 39 -2.18 -1.96 3.47
CA PHE A 39 -3.54 -1.45 3.31
C PHE A 39 -4.62 -2.38 3.88
N LYS A 40 -4.38 -3.69 3.94
CA LYS A 40 -5.33 -4.64 4.55
C LYS A 40 -5.42 -4.52 6.08
N VAL A 41 -4.39 -3.98 6.73
CA VAL A 41 -4.29 -3.93 8.20
C VAL A 41 -4.27 -2.51 8.76
N ALA A 42 -4.01 -1.51 7.91
CA ALA A 42 -4.03 -0.11 8.30
C ALA A 42 -5.45 0.43 8.47
N TRP A 43 -5.57 1.45 9.31
CA TRP A 43 -6.78 2.28 9.39
C TRP A 43 -6.83 3.20 8.17
N ASN A 44 -7.59 2.80 7.16
CA ASN A 44 -7.81 3.60 5.96
C ASN A 44 -8.95 4.60 6.20
N TYR A 45 -8.71 5.86 5.86
CA TYR A 45 -9.75 6.87 5.85
C TYR A 45 -10.69 6.63 4.66
N VAL A 46 -11.98 6.47 4.94
CA VAL A 46 -13.01 6.18 3.92
C VAL A 46 -13.98 7.34 3.68
N GLY A 47 -14.05 8.31 4.60
CA GLY A 47 -14.97 9.44 4.48
C GLY A 47 -15.29 10.08 5.83
N HIS A 48 -16.00 11.20 5.76
CA HIS A 48 -16.53 11.93 6.90
C HIS A 48 -18.02 11.59 7.11
N GLU A 49 -18.48 11.62 8.37
CA GLU A 49 -19.86 11.29 8.75
C GLU A 49 -20.90 12.08 7.96
N SER A 50 -20.67 13.37 7.73
CA SER A 50 -21.59 14.24 6.99
C SER A 50 -21.80 13.85 5.51
N GLN A 51 -20.98 12.93 4.97
CA GLN A 51 -21.15 12.45 3.60
C GLN A 51 -22.23 11.36 3.49
N VAL A 52 -22.66 10.76 4.61
CA VAL A 52 -23.74 9.76 4.70
C VAL A 52 -24.70 10.08 5.85
N PRO A 53 -25.39 11.24 5.81
CA PRO A 53 -26.15 11.75 6.96
C PRO A 53 -27.44 10.97 7.23
N ALA A 54 -28.01 10.28 6.24
CA ALA A 54 -29.28 9.57 6.37
C ALA A 54 -29.12 8.05 6.26
N GLN A 55 -30.10 7.33 6.81
CA GLN A 55 -30.15 5.87 6.71
C GLN A 55 -30.30 5.44 5.25
N GLY A 56 -29.38 4.61 4.77
CA GLY A 56 -29.37 4.09 3.41
C GLY A 56 -28.43 4.84 2.46
N ASP A 57 -27.80 5.94 2.90
CA ASP A 57 -26.76 6.62 2.13
C ASP A 57 -25.48 5.79 2.08
N PHE A 58 -24.86 5.66 0.91
CA PHE A 58 -23.57 5.00 0.72
C PHE A 58 -22.74 5.71 -0.36
N ILE A 59 -21.42 5.57 -0.25
CA ILE A 59 -20.42 6.08 -1.20
C ILE A 59 -19.48 4.92 -1.53
N THR A 60 -19.05 4.86 -2.79
CA THR A 60 -18.13 3.84 -3.32
C THR A 60 -16.83 4.48 -3.78
#